data_AF-A0A1S9AZS6-F1
#
_entry.id   AF-A0A1S9AZS6-F1
#
_cell.length_a   1.000
_cell.length_b   1.000
_cell.length_c   1.000
_cell.angle_alpha   90.00
_cell.angle_beta   90.00
_cell.angle_gamma   90.00
#
_symmetry.space_group_name_H-M   'P 1'
#
loop_
_entity.id
_entity.type
_entity.pdbx_description
1 polymer ?
#
loop_
_entity_poly.entity_id
_entity_poly.type
_entity_poly.pdbx_seq_one_letter_code
_entity_poly.pdbx_strand_id
1 'polypeptide(L)'
;MKWLFKALLAAAPRLLWWALAALVLAALNLLAREEIWPNTPAAEPACQVLLAASVIGLLLTGPWTLWRLADALPWAVLRLGARVAAVLAGLVALPVVLFALGALIVTGSKMIGAG
;
A
#
# COMPACT_ATOMS: atom_id res chain seq x y z
N MET A 1 -0.29 26.59 -2.40
CA MET A 1 0.49 25.32 -2.35
C MET A 1 0.89 24.86 -0.95
N LYS A 2 1.45 25.71 -0.06
CA LYS A 2 1.88 25.29 1.30
C LYS A 2 0.77 24.73 2.20
N TRP A 3 -0.48 25.20 2.06
CA TRP A 3 -1.64 24.69 2.81
C TRP A 3 -2.01 23.25 2.42
N LEU A 4 -1.89 22.92 1.14
CA LEU A 4 -2.36 21.64 0.58
C LEU A 4 -1.43 20.52 1.03
N PHE A 5 -0.14 20.84 1.04
CA PHE A 5 0.91 19.98 1.56
C PHE A 5 0.75 19.69 3.06
N LYS A 6 0.40 20.70 3.87
CA LYS A 6 0.11 20.50 5.31
C LYS A 6 -1.14 19.66 5.55
N ALA A 7 -2.18 19.83 4.76
CA ALA A 7 -3.39 19.01 4.85
C ALA A 7 -3.12 17.54 4.48
N LEU A 8 -2.34 17.31 3.42
CA LEU A 8 -1.85 15.97 3.04
C LEU A 8 -0.99 15.33 4.14
N LEU A 9 -0.12 16.11 4.78
CA LEU A 9 0.68 15.67 5.93
C LEU A 9 -0.19 15.23 7.11
N ALA A 10 -1.25 15.96 7.42
CA ALA A 10 -2.18 15.59 8.49
C ALA A 10 -3.03 14.36 8.13
N ALA A 11 -3.31 14.16 6.85
CA ALA A 11 -4.09 13.03 6.36
C ALA A 11 -3.27 11.74 6.20
N ALA A 12 -1.96 11.81 6.03
CA ALA A 12 -1.09 10.66 5.80
C ALA A 12 -1.23 9.51 6.81
N PRO A 13 -1.26 9.73 8.15
CA PRO A 13 -1.50 8.63 9.09
C PRO A 13 -2.90 8.01 8.95
N ARG A 14 -3.92 8.82 8.62
CA ARG A 14 -5.26 8.29 8.32
C ARG A 14 -5.26 7.48 7.03
N LEU A 15 -4.56 7.92 5.99
CA LEU A 15 -4.44 7.21 4.73
C LEU A 15 -3.70 5.88 4.90
N LEU A 16 -2.62 5.85 5.69
CA LEU A 16 -1.93 4.61 6.07
C LEU A 16 -2.87 3.65 6.80
N TRP A 17 -3.66 4.15 7.74
CA TRP A 17 -4.63 3.34 8.47
C TRP A 17 -5.67 2.71 7.55
N TRP A 18 -6.24 3.50 6.62
CA TRP A 18 -7.20 3.01 5.64
C TRP A 18 -6.57 2.04 4.64
N ALA A 19 -5.34 2.29 4.18
CA ALA A 19 -4.62 1.37 3.30
C ALA A 19 -4.34 0.03 4.00
N LEU A 20 -4.01 0.07 5.29
CA LEU A 20 -3.78 -1.14 6.09
C LEU A 20 -5.08 -1.90 6.35
N ALA A 21 -6.17 -1.20 6.64
CA ALA A 21 -7.50 -1.81 6.77
C ALA A 21 -7.97 -2.45 5.45
N ALA A 22 -7.79 -1.75 4.33
CA ALA A 22 -8.11 -2.26 3.00
C ALA A 22 -7.25 -3.48 2.64
N LEU A 23 -5.96 -3.48 3.00
CA LEU A 23 -5.06 -4.61 2.83
C LEU A 23 -5.57 -5.85 3.58
N VAL A 24 -5.88 -5.70 4.86
CA VAL A 24 -6.39 -6.80 5.70
C VAL A 24 -7.72 -7.31 5.15
N LEU A 25 -8.63 -6.41 4.81
CA LEU A 25 -9.94 -6.78 4.29
C LEU A 25 -9.85 -7.49 2.94
N ALA A 26 -8.97 -7.04 2.04
CA ALA A 26 -8.72 -7.69 0.76
C ALA A 26 -8.09 -9.08 0.93
N ALA A 27 -7.13 -9.22 1.85
CA ALA A 27 -6.48 -10.49 2.15
C ALA A 27 -7.47 -11.51 2.74
N LEU A 28 -8.29 -11.08 3.70
CA LEU A 28 -9.32 -11.94 4.29
C LEU A 28 -10.40 -12.35 3.26
N ASN A 29 -10.83 -11.43 2.39
CA ASN A 29 -11.78 -11.77 1.32
C ASN A 29 -11.20 -12.74 0.29
N LEU A 30 -9.90 -12.68 0.01
CA LEU A 30 -9.22 -13.66 -0.84
C LEU A 30 -9.13 -15.03 -0.16
N LEU A 31 -8.78 -15.07 1.13
CA LEU A 31 -8.69 -16.31 1.90
C LEU A 31 -10.05 -17.00 2.06
N ALA A 32 -11.10 -16.24 2.35
CA ALA A 32 -12.45 -16.74 2.56
C ALA A 32 -13.32 -16.64 1.30
N ARG A 33 -12.73 -16.54 0.11
CA ARG A 33 -13.46 -16.32 -1.15
C ARG A 33 -14.54 -17.38 -1.38
N GLU A 34 -14.20 -18.65 -1.18
CA GLU A 34 -15.13 -19.76 -1.43
C GLU A 34 -16.31 -19.76 -0.46
N GLU A 35 -16.14 -19.18 0.73
CA GLU A 35 -17.19 -19.06 1.75
C GLU A 35 -18.05 -17.81 1.56
N ILE A 36 -17.44 -16.67 1.22
CA ILE A 36 -18.11 -15.37 1.15
C ILE A 36 -18.71 -15.12 -0.24
N TRP A 37 -18.02 -15.54 -1.30
CA TRP A 37 -18.36 -15.23 -2.70
C TRP A 37 -18.38 -16.48 -3.60
N PRO A 38 -19.13 -17.54 -3.26
CA PRO A 38 -19.08 -18.83 -3.96
C PRO A 38 -19.44 -18.75 -5.45
N ASN A 39 -20.31 -17.81 -5.82
CA ASN A 39 -20.85 -17.69 -7.19
C ASN A 39 -20.36 -16.45 -7.95
N THR A 40 -19.38 -15.72 -7.41
CA THR A 40 -18.93 -14.44 -7.98
C THR A 40 -17.51 -14.56 -8.53
N PRO A 41 -17.32 -14.94 -9.82
CA PRO A 41 -15.99 -15.11 -10.40
C PRO A 41 -15.17 -13.81 -10.41
N ALA A 42 -15.84 -12.66 -10.49
CA ALA A 42 -15.20 -11.34 -10.46
C ALA A 42 -14.67 -10.91 -9.07
N ALA A 43 -15.02 -11.61 -7.98
CA ALA A 43 -14.60 -11.23 -6.62
C ALA A 43 -13.08 -11.39 -6.41
N GLU A 44 -12.48 -12.43 -7.01
CA GLU A 44 -11.04 -12.70 -6.92
C GLU A 44 -10.18 -11.58 -7.54
N PRO A 45 -10.36 -11.21 -8.83
CA PRO A 45 -9.56 -10.14 -9.41
C PRO A 45 -9.82 -8.79 -8.74
N ALA A 46 -11.04 -8.51 -8.28
CA ALA A 46 -11.33 -7.29 -7.52
C ALA A 46 -10.56 -7.24 -6.20
N CYS A 47 -10.51 -8.34 -5.45
CA CYS A 47 -9.73 -8.41 -4.20
C CYS A 47 -8.23 -8.35 -4.46
N GLN A 48 -7.73 -8.97 -5.53
CA GLN A 48 -6.32 -8.86 -5.93
C GLN A 48 -5.94 -7.41 -6.28
N VAL A 49 -6.79 -6.70 -7.02
CA VAL A 49 -6.58 -5.28 -7.34
C VAL A 49 -6.57 -4.43 -6.08
N LEU A 50 -7.54 -4.64 -5.18
CA LEU A 50 -7.61 -3.91 -3.92
C LEU A 50 -6.39 -4.17 -3.03
N LEU A 51 -5.93 -5.42 -2.96
CA LEU A 51 -4.75 -5.83 -2.22
C LEU A 51 -3.50 -5.16 -2.79
N ALA A 52 -3.29 -5.24 -4.11
CA ALA A 52 -2.15 -4.62 -4.78
C ALA A 52 -2.14 -3.09 -4.64
N ALA A 53 -3.28 -2.44 -4.82
CA ALA A 53 -3.42 -0.99 -4.62
C ALA A 53 -3.10 -0.58 -3.18
N SER A 54 -3.52 -1.38 -2.19
CA SER A 54 -3.24 -1.15 -0.78
C SER A 54 -1.76 -1.32 -0.46
N VAL A 55 -1.11 -2.37 -0.99
CA VAL A 55 0.34 -2.57 -0.87
C VAL A 55 1.11 -1.41 -1.48
N ILE A 56 0.76 -0.99 -2.70
CA ILE A 56 1.41 0.15 -3.37
C ILE A 56 1.24 1.43 -2.54
N GLY A 57 0.03 1.70 -2.06
CA GLY A 57 -0.25 2.85 -1.20
C GLY A 57 0.60 2.87 0.07
N LEU A 58 0.73 1.73 0.76
CA LEU A 58 1.58 1.59 1.95
C LEU A 58 3.06 1.77 1.62
N LEU A 59 3.54 1.18 0.53
CA LEU A 59 4.94 1.26 0.13
C LEU A 59 5.37 2.66 -0.32
N LEU A 60 4.46 3.44 -0.90
CA LEU A 60 4.74 4.83 -1.28
C LEU A 60 4.66 5.80 -0.09
N THR A 61 3.75 5.56 0.85
CA THR A 61 3.53 6.47 1.99
C THR A 61 4.35 6.11 3.23
N GLY A 62 4.74 4.84 3.39
CA GLY A 62 5.51 4.31 4.52
C GLY A 62 6.89 4.94 4.68
N PRO A 63 7.77 4.93 3.66
CA PRO A 63 9.09 5.55 3.73
C PRO A 63 9.03 7.03 4.09
N TRP A 64 8.08 7.76 3.51
CA TRP A 64 7.90 9.19 3.76
C TRP A 64 7.40 9.48 5.17
N THR A 65 6.47 8.68 5.70
CA THR A 65 6.00 8.83 7.09
C THR A 65 7.05 8.42 8.12
N LEU A 66 7.83 7.36 7.86
CA LEU A 66 9.00 7.00 8.67
C LEU A 66 10.04 8.12 8.70
N TRP A 67 10.28 8.76 7.55
CA TRP A 67 11.19 9.91 7.48
C TRP A 67 10.70 11.09 8.33
N ARG A 68 9.40 11.40 8.29
CA ARG A 68 8.78 12.43 9.12
C ARG A 68 8.80 12.09 10.61
N LEU A 69 8.58 10.82 10.93
CA LEU A 69 8.69 10.33 12.31
C LEU A 69 10.11 10.48 12.84
N ALA A 70 11.12 10.24 12.00
CA ALA A 70 12.53 10.44 12.37
C ALA A 70 12.81 11.89 12.81
N ASP A 71 12.23 12.86 12.12
CA ASP A 71 12.39 14.29 12.46
C ASP A 71 11.70 14.66 13.79
N ALA A 72 10.68 13.91 14.20
CA ALA A 72 9.99 14.11 15.48
C ALA A 72 10.67 13.39 16.66
N LEU A 73 11.62 12.49 16.41
CA LEU A 73 12.30 11.74 17.48
C LEU A 73 13.34 12.61 18.19
N PRO A 74 13.36 12.64 19.54
CA PRO A 74 14.26 13.50 20.30
C PRO A 74 15.71 13.00 20.31
N TRP A 75 15.93 11.69 20.13
CA TRP A 75 17.26 11.09 20.25
C TRP A 75 17.92 10.89 18.89
N ALA A 76 19.17 11.33 18.75
CA ALA A 76 19.91 11.28 17.48
C ALA A 76 20.06 9.85 16.93
N VAL A 77 20.25 8.85 17.82
CA VAL A 77 20.36 7.43 17.44
C VAL A 77 19.05 6.90 16.85
N LEU A 78 17.91 7.21 17.49
CA LEU A 78 16.59 6.81 17.01
C LEU A 78 16.23 7.51 15.70
N ARG A 79 16.60 8.79 15.55
CA ARG A 79 16.46 9.55 14.30
C ARG A 79 17.27 8.94 13.17
N LEU A 80 18.53 8.57 13.43
CA LEU A 80 19.38 7.92 12.43
C LEU A 80 18.81 6.55 12.02
N GLY A 81 18.42 5.73 13.01
CA GLY A 81 17.79 4.43 12.77
C GLY A 81 16.52 4.53 11.94
N ALA A 82 15.63 5.49 12.25
CA ALA A 82 14.41 5.71 11.50
C ALA A 82 14.67 6.21 10.06
N ARG A 83 15.70 7.05 9.84
CA ARG A 83 16.11 7.47 8.49
C ARG A 83 16.67 6.33 7.67
N VAL A 84 17.53 5.50 8.25
CA VAL A 84 18.06 4.30 7.59
C VAL A 84 16.91 3.34 7.24
N ALA A 85 16.00 3.09 8.18
CA ALA A 85 14.81 2.28 7.93
C ALA A 85 13.93 2.84 6.80
N ALA A 86 13.72 4.16 6.75
CA ALA A 86 12.98 4.81 5.67
C ALA A 86 13.65 4.62 4.30
N VAL A 87 14.99 4.75 4.22
CA VAL A 87 15.75 4.53 2.98
C VAL A 87 15.67 3.07 2.53
N LEU A 88 15.88 2.12 3.45
CA LEU A 88 15.77 0.69 3.15
C LEU A 88 14.35 0.33 2.71
N ALA A 89 13.33 0.86 3.38
CA ALA A 89 11.94 0.68 2.99
C ALA A 89 11.67 1.23 1.57
N GLY A 90 12.23 2.40 1.23
CA GLY A 90 12.12 2.97 -0.12
C GLY A 90 12.82 2.12 -1.19
N LEU A 91 14.01 1.59 -0.89
CA LEU A 91 14.76 0.72 -1.80
C LEU A 91 14.02 -0.60 -2.08
N VAL A 92 13.36 -1.18 -1.07
CA VAL A 92 12.55 -2.38 -1.22
C VAL A 92 11.20 -2.07 -1.88
N ALA A 93 10.62 -0.89 -1.60
CA ALA A 93 9.34 -0.49 -2.15
C ALA A 93 9.36 -0.43 -3.69
N LEU A 94 10.41 0.11 -4.28
CA LEU A 94 10.49 0.30 -5.74
C LEU A 94 10.33 -0.99 -6.55
N PRO A 95 11.12 -2.07 -6.34
CA PRO A 95 10.95 -3.32 -7.08
C PRO A 95 9.60 -3.98 -6.80
N VAL A 96 9.09 -3.88 -5.57
CA VAL A 96 7.78 -4.47 -5.21
C VAL A 96 6.64 -3.73 -5.91
N VAL A 97 6.70 -2.40 -6.00
CA VAL A 97 5.70 -1.59 -6.72
C VAL A 97 5.74 -1.90 -8.22
N LEU A 98 6.93 -1.98 -8.83
CA LEU A 98 7.07 -2.34 -10.24
C LEU A 98 6.51 -3.73 -10.53
N PHE A 99 6.81 -4.71 -9.66
CA PHE A 99 6.26 -6.05 -9.78
C PHE A 99 4.73 -6.07 -9.63
N ALA A 100 4.19 -5.38 -8.62
CA ALA A 100 2.75 -5.29 -8.38
C ALA A 100 2.02 -4.60 -9.55
N LEU A 101 2.58 -3.53 -10.12
CA LEU A 101 2.03 -2.87 -11.30
C LEU A 101 2.07 -3.80 -12.53
N GLY A 102 3.18 -4.51 -12.75
CA GLY A 102 3.29 -5.50 -13.81
C GLY A 102 2.24 -6.61 -13.67
N ALA A 103 2.06 -7.14 -12.47
CA ALA A 103 1.03 -8.13 -12.17
C ALA A 103 -0.38 -7.58 -12.44
N LEU A 104 -0.67 -6.33 -12.03
CA LEU A 104 -1.95 -5.68 -12.29
C LEU A 104 -2.23 -5.49 -13.80
N ILE A 105 -1.23 -5.11 -14.58
CA ILE A 105 -1.37 -4.93 -16.03
C ILE A 105 -1.68 -6.27 -16.70
N VAL A 106 -1.00 -7.35 -16.29
CA VAL A 106 -1.22 -8.71 -16.82
C VAL A 106 -2.59 -9.25 -16.40
N THR A 107 -3.00 -9.05 -15.16
CA THR A 107 -4.33 -9.47 -14.69
C THR A 107 -5.44 -8.66 -15.37
N GLY A 108 -5.23 -7.35 -15.56
CA GLY A 108 -6.17 -6.48 -16.27
C GLY A 108 -6.34 -6.85 -17.74
N SER A 109 -5.27 -7.20 -18.45
CA SER A 109 -5.36 -7.63 -19.86
C SER A 109 -6.13 -8.95 -20.02
N LYS A 110 -5.99 -9.87 -19.06
CA LYS A 110 -6.79 -11.12 -19.02
C LYS A 110 -8.28 -10.87 -18.81
N MET A 111 -8.67 -9.84 -18.05
CA MET A 111 -10.08 -9.50 -17.84
C MET A 111 -10.74 -8.88 -19.07
N ILE A 112 -10.00 -8.10 -19.86
CA ILE A 112 -10.53 -7.45 -21.08
C ILE A 112 -10.66 -8.45 -22.24
N GLY A 113 -9.75 -9.43 -22.34
CA GLY A 113 -9.77 -10.43 -23.41
C GLY A 113 -10.72 -11.62 -23.20
N ALA A 114 -11.45 -11.68 -22.08
CA ALA A 114 -12.36 -12.78 -21.72
C ALA A 114 -13.85 -12.43 -21.90
N GLY A 115 -14.17 -11.24 -22.43
CA GLY A 115 -15.53 -10.82 -22.81
C GLY A 115 -15.72 -10.86 -24.31
#